data_AF-A0A8J2KX68-F1
#
_entry.id   AF-A0A8J2KX68-F1
#
_cell.length_a   1.000
_cell.length_b   1.000
_cell.length_c   1.000
_cell.angle_alpha   90.00
_cell.angle_beta   90.00
_cell.angle_gamma   90.00
#
_symmetry.space_group_name_H-M   'P 1'
#
loop_
_entity.id
_entity.type
_entity.pdbx_description
1 polymer ?
#
loop_
_entity_poly.entity_id
_entity_poly.type
_entity_poly.pdbx_seq_one_letter_code
_entity_poly.pdbx_strand_id
1 'polypeptide(L)'
;MLSKFYVTALVATCILILECVESAIYGNYLQNNGWLNFQTEHVLNPEQDLDYSRWRGKEWRRWMFKRNPALQKSLRHPPRGKAGILRLRHTEVVIVARPEDVVASFNGNLVQYGTKNQAMVWSNWSFPTFIFQRAGRRLRVYECGEMFIAGRLLNGYPAYLHDFYPLQIRNPLGGSLRYPVSSHCSRIPAT
;
A
#
# COMPACT_ATOMS: atom_id res chain seq x y z
N MET A 1 -35.68 -48.78 5.27
CA MET A 1 -34.23 -48.47 5.18
C MET A 1 -33.97 -47.15 4.41
N LEU A 2 -34.72 -46.07 4.67
CA LEU A 2 -34.57 -44.79 3.94
C LEU A 2 -34.04 -43.62 4.80
N SER A 3 -33.95 -43.76 6.13
CA SER A 3 -33.61 -42.61 7.00
C SER A 3 -32.10 -42.31 7.10
N LYS A 4 -31.21 -43.29 6.87
CA LYS A 4 -29.75 -43.07 7.03
C LYS A 4 -29.12 -42.28 5.88
N PHE A 5 -29.67 -42.36 4.66
CA PHE A 5 -29.15 -41.64 3.50
C PHE A 5 -29.51 -40.15 3.50
N TYR A 6 -30.70 -39.80 3.99
CA TYR A 6 -31.11 -38.39 4.11
C TYR A 6 -30.27 -37.62 5.13
N VAL A 7 -29.93 -38.24 6.26
CA VAL A 7 -29.12 -37.59 7.31
C VAL A 7 -27.69 -37.33 6.83
N THR A 8 -27.08 -38.25 6.08
CA THR A 8 -25.72 -38.07 5.54
C THR A 8 -25.67 -37.00 4.45
N ALA A 9 -26.67 -36.95 3.56
CA ALA A 9 -26.77 -35.89 2.56
C ALA A 9 -26.99 -34.50 3.19
N LEU A 10 -27.83 -34.40 4.23
CA LEU A 10 -28.11 -33.13 4.91
C LEU A 10 -26.86 -32.59 5.63
N VAL A 11 -26.12 -33.48 6.33
CA VAL A 11 -24.88 -33.11 7.04
C VAL A 11 -23.79 -32.69 6.06
N ALA A 12 -23.60 -33.41 4.94
CA ALA A 12 -22.62 -33.03 3.92
C ALA A 12 -22.95 -31.66 3.28
N THR A 13 -24.24 -31.38 3.06
CA THR A 13 -24.70 -30.10 2.51
C THR A 13 -24.47 -28.95 3.51
N CYS A 14 -24.73 -29.18 4.81
CA CYS A 14 -24.44 -28.19 5.86
C CYS A 14 -22.95 -27.87 6.00
N ILE A 15 -22.06 -28.87 5.91
CA ILE A 15 -20.61 -28.66 5.97
C ILE A 15 -20.11 -27.83 4.78
N LEU A 16 -20.56 -28.16 3.56
CA LEU A 16 -20.21 -27.40 2.35
C LEU A 16 -20.73 -25.95 2.39
N ILE A 17 -21.92 -25.73 2.95
CA ILE A 17 -22.46 -24.37 3.15
C ILE A 17 -21.62 -23.61 4.19
N LEU A 18 -21.24 -24.25 5.30
CA LEU A 18 -20.40 -23.62 6.34
C LEU A 18 -19.01 -23.24 5.81
N GLU A 19 -18.34 -24.12 5.05
CA GLU A 19 -17.03 -23.83 4.45
C GLU A 19 -17.09 -22.70 3.41
N CYS A 20 -18.17 -22.64 2.61
CA CYS A 20 -18.42 -21.53 1.68
C CYS A 20 -18.69 -20.20 2.42
N VAL A 21 -19.46 -20.25 3.51
CA VAL A 21 -19.79 -19.06 4.31
C VAL A 21 -18.54 -18.55 5.06
N GLU A 22 -17.72 -19.42 5.65
CA GLU A 22 -16.46 -19.02 6.27
C GLU A 22 -15.48 -18.42 5.26
N SER A 23 -15.36 -19.02 4.06
CA SER A 23 -14.50 -18.48 2.99
C SER A 23 -14.99 -17.13 2.47
N ALA A 24 -16.30 -16.92 2.38
CA ALA A 24 -16.89 -15.63 2.00
C ALA A 24 -16.73 -14.56 3.09
N ILE A 25 -16.88 -14.93 4.37
CA ILE A 25 -16.72 -14.01 5.50
C ILE A 25 -15.25 -13.62 5.70
N TYR A 26 -14.33 -14.59 5.69
CA TYR A 26 -12.90 -14.32 5.79
C TYR A 26 -12.36 -13.60 4.54
N GLY A 27 -12.86 -13.96 3.36
CA GLY A 27 -12.57 -13.27 2.10
C GLY A 27 -12.96 -11.79 2.17
N ASN A 28 -14.20 -11.49 2.57
CA ASN A 28 -14.68 -10.11 2.74
C ASN A 28 -13.95 -9.36 3.87
N TYR A 29 -13.60 -10.03 4.97
CA TYR A 29 -12.89 -9.42 6.09
C TYR A 29 -11.43 -9.03 5.75
N LEU A 30 -10.70 -9.92 5.06
CA LEU A 30 -9.34 -9.64 4.59
C LEU A 30 -9.34 -8.65 3.40
N GLN A 31 -10.36 -8.70 2.53
CA GLN A 31 -10.56 -7.72 1.45
C GLN A 31 -10.78 -6.31 1.99
N ASN A 32 -11.73 -6.15 2.92
CA ASN A 32 -12.06 -4.85 3.49
C ASN A 32 -10.90 -4.26 4.29
N ASN A 33 -10.17 -5.07 5.06
CA ASN A 33 -9.08 -4.55 5.88
C ASN A 33 -7.81 -4.24 5.07
N GLY A 34 -7.47 -5.07 4.06
CA GLY A 34 -6.27 -4.85 3.25
C GLY A 34 -6.31 -3.55 2.45
N TRP A 35 -7.39 -3.36 1.68
CA TRP A 35 -7.60 -2.13 0.92
C TRP A 35 -7.84 -0.92 1.82
N LEU A 36 -8.63 -1.04 2.89
CA LEU A 36 -8.87 0.07 3.80
C LEU A 36 -7.59 0.54 4.48
N ASN A 37 -6.72 -0.39 4.90
CA ASN A 37 -5.41 -0.04 5.45
C ASN A 37 -4.55 0.63 4.39
N PHE A 38 -4.48 0.08 3.18
CA PHE A 38 -3.74 0.70 2.07
C PHE A 38 -4.23 2.12 1.77
N GLN A 39 -5.55 2.32 1.64
CA GLN A 39 -6.17 3.61 1.40
C GLN A 39 -5.90 4.59 2.56
N THR A 40 -5.98 4.10 3.79
CA THR A 40 -5.71 4.91 4.98
C THR A 40 -4.25 5.36 5.00
N GLU A 41 -3.30 4.46 4.74
CA GLU A 41 -1.87 4.77 4.90
C GLU A 41 -1.28 5.51 3.68
N HIS A 42 -1.77 5.21 2.49
CA HIS A 42 -1.10 5.60 1.23
C HIS A 42 -1.92 6.48 0.31
N VAL A 43 -3.21 6.73 0.53
CA VAL A 43 -4.04 7.52 -0.39
C VAL A 43 -4.47 8.84 0.26
N LEU A 44 -4.07 9.95 -0.37
CA LEU A 44 -4.57 11.29 -0.09
C LEU A 44 -5.60 11.65 -1.15
N ASN A 45 -6.84 11.89 -0.73
CA ASN A 45 -7.90 12.27 -1.65
C ASN A 45 -7.94 13.80 -1.77
N PRO A 46 -7.60 14.39 -2.94
CA PRO A 46 -7.54 15.84 -3.10
C PRO A 46 -8.89 16.54 -2.90
N GLU A 47 -10.02 15.83 -2.96
CA GLU A 47 -11.36 16.37 -2.69
C GLU A 47 -11.67 16.48 -1.19
N GLN A 48 -11.02 15.66 -0.35
CA GLN A 48 -11.23 15.64 1.10
C GLN A 48 -10.11 16.37 1.85
N ASP A 49 -8.88 16.22 1.37
CA ASP A 49 -7.67 16.80 1.93
C ASP A 49 -7.32 18.11 1.21
N LEU A 50 -8.20 19.11 1.36
CA LEU A 50 -8.08 20.40 0.67
C LEU A 50 -6.76 21.13 1.01
N ASP A 51 -6.25 21.88 0.03
CA ASP A 51 -5.02 22.67 0.13
C ASP A 51 -3.75 21.88 0.50
N TYR A 52 -3.73 20.55 0.31
CA TYR A 52 -2.57 19.71 0.63
C TYR A 52 -1.26 20.18 -0.02
N SER A 53 -1.34 20.80 -1.20
CA SER A 53 -0.18 21.37 -1.91
C SER A 53 0.48 22.53 -1.17
N ARG A 54 -0.25 23.19 -0.27
CA ARG A 54 0.26 24.30 0.56
C ARG A 54 0.73 23.83 1.94
N TRP A 55 0.43 22.59 2.32
CA TRP A 55 0.82 22.03 3.60
C TRP A 55 2.33 22.02 3.75
N ARG A 56 2.80 22.32 4.94
CA ARG A 56 4.22 22.24 5.28
C ARG A 56 4.49 20.97 6.06
N GLY A 57 5.77 20.76 6.40
CA GLY A 57 6.20 19.53 7.03
C GLY A 57 5.47 19.20 8.34
N LYS A 58 4.89 20.20 9.03
CA LYS A 58 4.11 19.96 10.26
C LYS A 58 2.73 19.37 9.96
N GLU A 59 2.00 19.94 9.02
CA GLU A 59 0.68 19.46 8.57
C GLU A 59 0.80 18.06 7.98
N TRP A 60 1.76 17.85 7.08
CA TRP A 60 2.04 16.54 6.49
C TRP A 60 2.34 15.47 7.54
N ARG A 61 3.17 15.78 8.53
CA ARG A 61 3.46 14.85 9.63
C ARG A 61 2.23 14.55 10.47
N ARG A 62 1.39 15.56 10.76
CA ARG A 62 0.15 15.37 11.52
C ARG A 62 -0.81 14.48 10.76
N TRP A 63 -0.99 14.72 9.47
CA TRP A 63 -1.82 13.91 8.58
C TRP A 63 -1.34 12.46 8.57
N MET A 64 -0.05 12.24 8.32
CA MET A 64 0.54 10.90 8.27
C MET A 64 0.44 10.16 9.62
N PHE A 65 0.70 10.81 10.75
CA PHE A 65 0.61 10.13 12.06
C PHE A 65 -0.83 9.83 12.50
N LYS A 66 -1.81 10.62 12.06
CA LYS A 66 -3.23 10.31 12.31
C LYS A 66 -3.62 9.01 11.60
N ARG A 67 -3.08 8.78 10.41
CA ARG A 67 -3.47 7.67 9.53
C ARG A 67 -2.59 6.43 9.71
N ASN A 68 -1.31 6.62 10.04
CA ASN A 68 -0.37 5.55 10.36
C ASN A 68 0.27 5.77 11.75
N PRO A 69 -0.44 5.41 12.84
CA PRO A 69 0.09 5.50 14.20
C PRO A 69 1.32 4.60 14.44
N ALA A 70 1.43 3.50 13.69
CA ALA A 70 2.57 2.59 13.77
C ALA A 70 3.87 3.29 13.34
N LEU A 71 3.83 4.12 12.30
CA LEU A 71 4.95 4.97 11.90
C LEU A 71 5.36 5.91 13.04
N GLN A 72 4.40 6.56 13.71
CA GLN A 72 4.70 7.46 14.83
C GLN A 72 5.40 6.72 15.98
N LYS A 73 4.94 5.51 16.31
CA LYS A 73 5.55 4.65 17.35
C LYS A 73 6.96 4.23 16.95
N SER A 74 7.18 3.86 15.68
CA SER A 74 8.48 3.44 15.16
C SER A 74 9.55 4.55 15.25
N LEU A 75 9.16 5.82 15.17
CA LEU A 75 10.08 6.96 15.29
C LEU A 75 10.62 7.12 16.71
N ARG A 76 9.82 6.78 17.74
CA ARG A 76 10.20 6.87 19.17
C ARG A 76 11.17 5.76 19.57
N HIS A 77 10.97 4.56 19.03
CA HIS A 77 11.82 3.39 19.28
C HIS A 77 12.52 2.97 17.99
N PRO A 78 13.59 3.69 17.55
CA PRO A 78 14.40 3.22 16.45
C PRO A 78 14.91 1.81 16.73
N PRO A 79 14.86 0.88 15.76
CA PRO A 79 15.47 -0.42 15.94
C PRO A 79 16.95 -0.22 16.32
N ARG A 80 17.33 -0.74 17.49
CA ARG A 80 18.70 -0.72 18.02
C ARG A 80 19.35 -2.05 17.66
N GLY A 81 20.32 -2.05 16.74
CA GLY A 81 21.12 -3.24 16.47
C GLY A 81 21.91 -3.21 15.17
N LYS A 82 23.08 -3.85 15.19
CA LYS A 82 23.87 -4.27 14.01
C LYS A 82 23.18 -5.48 13.36
N ALA A 83 22.01 -5.29 12.76
CA ALA A 83 21.45 -6.26 11.82
C ALA A 83 21.90 -5.83 10.42
N GLY A 84 22.68 -6.69 9.76
CA GLY A 84 23.36 -6.38 8.49
C GLY A 84 22.40 -5.86 7.43
N ILE A 85 22.80 -4.79 6.73
CA ILE A 85 22.26 -4.28 5.46
C ILE A 85 20.78 -3.80 5.47
N LEU A 86 19.93 -4.29 6.36
CA LEU A 86 18.52 -3.92 6.50
C LEU A 86 18.30 -2.90 7.63
N ARG A 87 19.06 -1.80 7.59
CA ARG A 87 18.54 -0.54 8.16
C ARG A 87 17.38 -0.11 7.27
N LEU A 88 16.20 -0.69 7.50
CA LEU A 88 14.96 -0.28 6.86
C LEU A 88 14.75 1.21 7.18
N ARG A 89 15.17 2.05 6.24
CA ARG A 89 14.73 3.45 6.19
C ARG A 89 13.25 3.36 5.91
N HIS A 90 12.43 3.32 6.97
CA HIS A 90 10.98 3.39 6.82
C HIS A 90 10.66 4.60 5.95
N THR A 91 10.15 4.28 4.77
CA THR A 91 9.81 5.23 3.73
C THR A 91 8.37 4.93 3.42
N GLU A 92 7.47 5.84 3.77
CA GLU A 92 6.08 5.72 3.36
C GLU A 92 5.89 6.52 2.07
N VAL A 93 5.10 5.98 1.16
CA VAL A 93 4.69 6.70 -0.05
C VAL A 93 3.20 7.02 0.08
N VAL A 94 2.85 8.26 -0.26
CA VAL A 94 1.48 8.75 -0.35
C VAL A 94 1.20 9.10 -1.80
N ILE A 95 0.08 8.61 -2.29
CA ILE A 95 -0.46 8.76 -3.63
C ILE A 95 -1.54 9.84 -3.56
N VAL A 96 -1.45 10.85 -4.42
CA VAL A 96 -2.48 11.89 -4.54
C VAL A 96 -3.44 11.48 -5.65
N ALA A 97 -4.59 10.93 -5.27
CA ALA A 97 -5.62 10.49 -6.19
C ALA A 97 -6.92 10.22 -5.45
N ARG A 98 -8.03 10.13 -6.18
CA ARG A 98 -9.25 9.55 -5.61
C ARG A 98 -9.05 8.03 -5.44
N PRO A 99 -9.58 7.41 -4.37
CA PRO A 99 -9.40 5.98 -4.13
C PRO A 99 -9.80 5.10 -5.32
N GLU A 100 -10.88 5.45 -6.02
CA GLU A 100 -11.37 4.75 -7.21
C GLU A 100 -10.39 4.83 -8.39
N ASP A 101 -9.67 5.93 -8.57
CA ASP A 101 -8.67 6.08 -9.62
C ASP A 101 -7.45 5.17 -9.33
N VAL A 102 -7.09 5.04 -8.05
CA VAL A 102 -6.02 4.12 -7.63
C VAL A 102 -6.41 2.68 -7.94
N VAL A 103 -7.62 2.25 -7.58
CA VAL A 103 -8.12 0.90 -7.88
C VAL A 103 -8.19 0.68 -9.40
N ALA A 104 -8.74 1.65 -10.14
CA ALA A 104 -8.86 1.58 -11.59
C ALA A 104 -7.49 1.45 -12.30
N SER A 105 -6.43 2.03 -11.74
CA SER A 105 -5.08 1.91 -12.29
C SER A 105 -4.52 0.48 -12.22
N PHE A 106 -5.11 -0.40 -11.41
CA PHE A 106 -4.76 -1.83 -11.32
C PHE A 106 -5.74 -2.74 -12.07
N ASN A 107 -6.55 -2.20 -12.98
CA ASN A 107 -7.39 -3.00 -13.87
C ASN A 107 -6.73 -3.22 -15.24
N GLY A 108 -7.11 -4.32 -15.91
CA GLY A 108 -6.64 -4.64 -17.27
C GLY A 108 -5.32 -5.40 -17.31
N ASN A 109 -4.51 -5.14 -18.35
CA ASN A 109 -3.25 -5.84 -18.57
C ASN A 109 -2.14 -5.25 -17.70
N LEU A 110 -1.88 -5.89 -16.55
CA LEU A 110 -0.85 -5.45 -15.61
C LEU A 110 0.50 -6.12 -15.90
N VAL A 111 1.57 -5.36 -15.69
CA VAL A 111 2.93 -5.90 -15.71
C VAL A 111 3.29 -6.42 -14.32
N GLN A 112 3.41 -7.73 -14.22
CA GLN A 112 3.81 -8.41 -12.99
C GLN A 112 5.34 -8.53 -12.88
N TYR A 113 5.86 -8.43 -11.66
CA TYR A 113 7.25 -8.72 -11.33
C TYR A 113 7.36 -9.37 -9.94
N GLY A 114 8.56 -9.86 -9.61
CA GLY A 114 8.81 -10.63 -8.38
C GLY A 114 8.56 -12.13 -8.55
N THR A 115 8.70 -12.88 -7.46
CA THR A 115 8.45 -14.33 -7.46
C THR A 115 6.94 -14.61 -7.37
N LYS A 116 6.49 -15.83 -7.72
CA LYS A 116 5.06 -16.21 -7.70
C LYS A 116 4.37 -15.92 -6.36
N ASN A 117 5.07 -16.07 -5.24
CA ASN A 117 4.54 -15.84 -3.88
C ASN A 117 4.64 -14.38 -3.40
N GLN A 118 5.38 -13.55 -4.14
CA GLN A 118 5.59 -12.12 -3.88
C GLN A 118 5.30 -11.32 -5.14
N ALA A 119 4.31 -11.78 -5.91
CA ALA A 119 3.87 -11.15 -7.13
C ALA A 119 3.44 -9.71 -6.83
N MET A 120 4.18 -8.77 -7.39
CA MET A 120 3.83 -7.36 -7.40
C MET A 120 3.41 -6.98 -8.82
N VAL A 121 2.53 -6.00 -8.93
CA VAL A 121 2.06 -5.47 -10.20
C VAL A 121 2.24 -3.98 -10.23
N TRP A 122 2.53 -3.46 -11.42
CA TRP A 122 2.55 -2.02 -11.67
C TRP A 122 1.14 -1.48 -11.89
N SER A 123 0.90 -0.25 -11.43
CA SER A 123 -0.22 0.55 -11.91
C SER A 123 -0.02 0.88 -13.40
N ASN A 124 -1.13 0.96 -14.12
CA ASN A 124 -1.15 1.41 -15.51
C ASN A 124 -1.06 2.93 -15.63
N TRP A 125 -1.28 3.66 -14.54
CA TRP A 125 -1.25 5.11 -14.48
C TRP A 125 -0.17 5.59 -13.52
N SER A 126 0.36 6.79 -13.78
CA SER A 126 1.24 7.51 -12.87
C SER A 126 0.44 8.47 -11.99
N PHE A 127 0.94 8.70 -10.78
CA PHE A 127 0.28 9.58 -9.81
C PHE A 127 1.29 10.56 -9.21
N PRO A 128 0.89 11.81 -8.89
CA PRO A 128 1.67 12.65 -8.01
C PRO A 128 1.84 11.96 -6.65
N THR A 129 3.05 12.02 -6.09
CA THR A 129 3.37 11.29 -4.85
C THR A 129 4.13 12.14 -3.84
N PHE A 130 3.94 11.81 -2.57
CA PHE A 130 4.76 12.32 -1.47
C PHE A 130 5.50 11.18 -0.79
N ILE A 131 6.78 11.38 -0.52
CA ILE A 131 7.63 10.40 0.15
C ILE A 131 7.96 10.87 1.55
N PHE A 132 7.65 10.05 2.54
CA PHE A 132 7.94 10.27 3.94
C PHE A 132 9.13 9.42 4.35
N GLN A 133 10.30 10.04 4.42
CA GLN A 133 11.52 9.35 4.78
C GLN A 133 11.88 9.59 6.23
N ARG A 134 12.11 8.50 6.97
CA ARG A 134 12.68 8.58 8.31
C ARG A 134 14.10 9.16 8.30
N ALA A 135 14.33 10.15 9.15
CA ALA A 135 15.64 10.73 9.44
C ALA A 135 15.86 10.76 10.96
N GLY A 136 16.36 9.65 11.52
CA GLY A 136 16.51 9.46 12.95
C GLY A 136 15.16 9.38 13.67
N ARG A 137 14.87 10.38 14.52
CA ARG A 137 13.57 10.54 15.21
C ARG A 137 12.61 11.48 14.47
N ARG A 138 13.02 12.02 13.32
CA ARG A 138 12.22 12.95 12.53
C ARG A 138 11.74 12.28 11.24
N LEU A 139 10.67 12.81 10.68
CA LEU A 139 10.15 12.43 9.38
C LEU A 139 10.37 13.61 8.41
N ARG A 140 11.03 13.34 7.29
CA ARG A 140 11.20 14.27 6.18
C ARG A 140 10.15 13.96 5.13
N VAL A 141 9.61 15.00 4.50
CA VAL A 141 8.60 14.87 3.45
C VAL A 141 9.22 15.41 2.17
N TYR A 142 9.05 14.65 1.09
CA TYR A 142 9.47 15.04 -0.25
C TYR A 142 8.24 15.00 -1.15
N GLU A 143 8.07 16.05 -1.92
CA GLU A 143 7.10 16.12 -3.00
C GLU A 143 7.77 15.57 -4.26
N CYS A 144 7.18 14.54 -4.85
CA CYS A 144 7.65 13.93 -6.08
C CYS A 144 6.64 14.19 -7.19
N GLY A 145 7.12 14.25 -8.43
CA GLY A 145 6.25 14.32 -9.59
C GLY A 145 5.43 13.05 -9.81
N GLU A 146 4.96 12.86 -11.03
CA GLU A 146 4.20 11.66 -11.38
C GLU A 146 5.07 10.40 -11.35
N MET A 147 4.61 9.39 -10.61
CA MET A 147 5.28 8.11 -10.44
C MET A 147 4.29 6.97 -10.64
N PHE A 148 4.72 5.93 -11.36
CA PHE A 148 4.02 4.64 -11.31
C PHE A 148 4.23 4.02 -9.94
N ILE A 149 3.18 3.39 -9.42
CA ILE A 149 3.24 2.66 -8.16
C ILE A 149 3.21 1.17 -8.44
N ALA A 150 3.77 0.38 -7.54
CA ALA A 150 3.56 -1.05 -7.55
C ALA A 150 3.08 -1.52 -6.20
N GLY A 151 2.21 -2.50 -6.26
CA GLY A 151 1.66 -3.11 -5.07
C GLY A 151 1.32 -4.56 -5.29
N ARG A 152 1.01 -5.22 -4.19
CA ARG A 152 0.39 -6.54 -4.21
C ARG A 152 -1.11 -6.35 -4.19
N LEU A 153 -1.80 -7.04 -5.09
CA LEU A 153 -3.25 -7.08 -5.08
C LEU A 153 -3.75 -8.24 -4.23
N LEU A 154 -4.82 -7.99 -3.48
CA LEU A 154 -5.67 -9.01 -2.88
C LEU A 154 -7.06 -8.87 -3.50
N ASN A 155 -7.50 -9.89 -4.25
CA ASN A 155 -8.80 -9.92 -4.92
C ASN A 155 -9.07 -8.70 -5.82
N GLY A 156 -8.04 -8.26 -6.56
CA GLY A 156 -8.12 -7.10 -7.45
C GLY A 156 -7.91 -5.74 -6.78
N TYR A 157 -7.83 -5.67 -5.45
CA TYR A 157 -7.60 -4.41 -4.74
C TYR A 157 -6.15 -4.29 -4.25
N PRO A 158 -5.55 -3.10 -4.30
CA PRO A 158 -4.25 -2.84 -3.68
C PRO A 158 -4.31 -3.12 -2.18
N ALA A 159 -3.43 -3.97 -1.66
CA ALA A 159 -3.38 -4.26 -0.23
C ALA A 159 -2.02 -3.97 0.39
N TYR A 160 -0.97 -3.93 -0.43
CA TYR A 160 0.38 -3.61 0.00
C TYR A 160 1.04 -2.73 -1.04
N LEU A 161 1.66 -1.65 -0.59
CA LEU A 161 2.51 -0.83 -1.43
C LEU A 161 3.95 -1.36 -1.34
N HIS A 162 4.65 -1.38 -2.46
CA HIS A 162 6.05 -1.73 -2.46
C HIS A 162 6.90 -0.49 -2.13
N ASP A 163 7.57 -0.48 -0.98
CA ASP A 163 8.42 0.64 -0.55
C ASP A 163 9.68 0.73 -1.43
N PHE A 164 9.69 1.68 -2.35
CA PHE A 164 10.77 1.83 -3.32
C PHE A 164 11.95 2.62 -2.75
N TYR A 165 13.01 1.94 -2.30
CA TYR A 165 14.30 2.61 -2.10
C TYR A 165 15.54 1.70 -2.09
N PRO A 166 16.56 1.97 -2.93
CA PRO A 166 16.52 2.47 -4.29
C PRO A 166 16.97 1.33 -5.22
N LEU A 167 16.09 0.38 -5.51
CA LEU A 167 16.41 -0.64 -6.50
C LEU A 167 15.98 -0.15 -7.88
N GLN A 168 16.81 -0.39 -8.88
CA GLN A 168 16.44 -0.17 -10.28
C GLN A 168 15.11 -0.84 -10.55
N ILE A 169 14.14 -0.04 -10.96
CA ILE A 169 12.83 -0.53 -11.29
C ILE A 169 12.72 -0.54 -12.81
N ARG A 170 12.37 -1.67 -13.40
CA ARG A 170 11.91 -1.70 -14.79
C ARG A 170 10.43 -1.33 -14.78
N ASN A 171 10.07 -0.26 -15.46
CA ASN A 171 8.68 0.15 -15.62
C ASN A 171 7.94 -0.83 -16.54
N PRO A 172 6.60 -0.73 -16.65
CA PRO A 172 5.81 -1.55 -17.56
C PRO A 172 6.26 -1.50 -19.03
N LEU A 173 6.95 -0.43 -19.43
CA LEU A 173 7.45 -0.17 -20.78
C LEU A 173 8.91 -0.63 -20.98
N GLY A 174 9.51 -1.35 -20.02
CA GLY A 174 10.88 -1.85 -20.09
C GLY A 174 11.99 -0.83 -19.78
N GLY A 175 11.63 0.42 -19.48
CA GLY A 175 12.57 1.48 -19.08
C GLY A 175 13.04 1.33 -17.63
N SER A 176 14.34 1.56 -17.37
CA SER A 176 14.86 1.62 -15.99
C SER A 176 14.51 2.97 -15.38
N LEU A 177 13.48 2.98 -14.53
CA LEU A 177 13.19 4.12 -13.66
C LEU A 177 14.10 4.01 -12.44
N ARG A 178 15.25 4.69 -12.53
CA ARG A 178 15.94 5.13 -11.32
C ARG A 178 15.21 6.39 -10.87
N TYR A 179 14.49 6.31 -9.75
CA TYR A 179 14.00 7.49 -9.04
C TYR A 179 14.90 7.77 -7.83
N PRO A 180 16.12 8.32 -7.98
CA PRO A 180 16.75 8.96 -6.85
C PRO A 180 15.82 10.07 -6.37
N VAL A 181 15.33 9.99 -5.14
CA VAL A 181 14.52 11.09 -4.56
C VAL A 181 15.27 12.42 -4.61
N SER A 182 16.60 12.38 -4.59
CA SER A 182 17.43 13.58 -4.73
C SER A 182 17.38 14.23 -6.12
N SER A 183 16.94 13.53 -7.17
CA SER A 183 16.86 14.09 -8.53
C SER A 183 15.43 14.34 -9.03
N HIS A 184 14.42 13.74 -8.41
CA HIS A 184 13.01 13.85 -8.86
C HIS A 184 12.05 14.37 -7.82
N CYS A 185 12.50 14.59 -6.59
CA CYS A 185 11.65 15.06 -5.53
C CYS A 185 12.21 16.31 -4.86
N SER A 186 11.33 17.26 -4.59
CA SER A 186 11.60 18.49 -3.87
C SER A 186 11.32 18.28 -2.39
N ARG A 187 12.28 18.63 -1.54
CA ARG A 187 12.09 18.51 -0.08
C ARG A 187 11.13 19.59 0.42
N ILE A 188 10.08 19.20 1.11
CA ILE A 188 9.17 20.14 1.78
C ILE A 188 9.84 20.68 3.06
N PRO A 189 9.88 22.01 3.25
CA PRO A 189 10.38 22.62 4.48
C PRO A 189 9.63 22.14 5.72
N ALA A 190 10.34 22.07 6.85
CA ALA A 190 9.77 21.58 8.09
C ALA A 190 8.88 22.61 8.83
N THR A 191 8.98 23.89 8.43
CA THR A 191 8.39 25.09 9.04
C THR A 191 6.87 25.06 9.00
#